data_AF-D7GD78-F1
#
_entry.id   AF-D7GD78-F1
#
_cell.length_a   1.000
_cell.length_b   1.000
_cell.length_c   1.000
_cell.angle_alpha   90.00
_cell.angle_beta   90.00
_cell.angle_gamma   90.00
#
_symmetry.space_group_name_H-M   'P 1'
#
loop_
_entity.id
_entity.type
_entity.pdbx_description
1 polymer ?
#
loop_
_entity_poly.entity_id
_entity_poly.type
_entity_poly.pdbx_seq_one_letter_code
_entity_poly.pdbx_strand_id
1 'polypeptide(L)'
;MPMPSGSPIPGFTPESFGAAGRDLLDAPITEEQRQRSERYLQDAYAEGRLSHEEFGRRIDKVLRARTRRELNAALEGFVKAGLASQVVGQFGAYPSVVVPREVRRRAGRWAGAAAHWSGAFTWIVGPAAVYALSKPHSYPHREAAKAFNTQIAIAIVSALVVGFSALLGLGWIPFAVWSALALVLIVVSGLNASDGKDSRNVLQRVLPIRVLDEK
;
A
#
# COMPACT_ATOMS: atom_id res chain seq x y z
N MET A 1 34.82 -39.10 -4.00
CA MET A 1 34.84 -38.47 -5.35
C MET A 1 35.06 -36.98 -5.17
N PRO A 2 36.21 -36.42 -5.58
CA PRO A 2 36.35 -34.97 -5.69
C PRO A 2 35.63 -34.47 -6.95
N MET A 3 34.90 -33.36 -6.84
CA MET A 3 34.23 -32.69 -7.96
C MET A 3 35.27 -32.04 -8.90
N PRO A 4 35.07 -32.04 -10.23
CA PRO A 4 35.98 -31.38 -11.14
C PRO A 4 35.90 -29.84 -10.98
N SER A 5 37.04 -29.21 -10.72
CA SER A 5 37.19 -27.75 -10.77
C SER A 5 36.93 -27.28 -12.20
N GLY A 6 35.83 -26.55 -12.41
CA GLY A 6 35.53 -25.93 -13.70
C GLY A 6 36.64 -24.94 -14.08
N SER A 7 37.20 -25.11 -15.27
CA SER A 7 38.16 -24.18 -15.86
C SER A 7 37.55 -22.78 -16.00
N PRO A 8 38.27 -21.69 -15.69
CA PRO A 8 37.79 -20.33 -15.96
C PRO A 8 37.51 -20.14 -17.46
N ILE A 9 36.40 -19.46 -17.79
CA ILE A 9 36.08 -19.09 -19.18
C ILE A 9 37.16 -18.13 -19.70
N PRO A 10 37.86 -18.44 -20.80
CA PRO A 10 38.90 -17.56 -21.35
C PRO A 10 38.33 -16.19 -21.72
N GLY A 11 38.92 -15.11 -21.18
CA GLY A 11 38.53 -13.72 -21.48
C GLY A 11 37.58 -13.05 -20.49
N PHE A 12 37.17 -13.74 -19.42
CA PHE A 12 36.20 -13.20 -18.45
C PHE A 12 36.77 -13.24 -17.03
N THR A 13 37.55 -12.21 -16.66
CA THR A 13 38.16 -12.09 -15.32
C THR A 13 37.21 -11.39 -14.34
N PRO A 14 37.22 -11.74 -13.04
CA PRO A 14 36.44 -11.03 -12.01
C PRO A 14 36.66 -9.51 -11.97
N GLU A 15 37.82 -9.04 -12.43
CA GLU A 15 38.17 -7.62 -12.49
C GLU A 15 37.34 -6.84 -13.52
N SER A 16 36.91 -7.47 -14.62
CA SER A 16 36.07 -6.81 -15.64
C SER A 16 34.68 -6.45 -15.10
N PHE A 17 34.13 -7.28 -14.22
CA PHE A 17 32.90 -7.00 -13.48
C PHE A 17 33.05 -5.83 -12.50
N GLY A 18 34.17 -5.79 -11.77
CA GLY A 18 34.44 -4.74 -10.80
C GLY A 18 34.69 -3.37 -11.45
N ALA A 19 35.30 -3.35 -12.63
CA ALA A 19 35.50 -2.12 -13.40
C ALA A 19 34.18 -1.58 -13.97
N ALA A 20 33.39 -2.41 -14.66
CA ALA A 20 32.09 -1.99 -15.21
C ALA A 20 31.09 -1.56 -14.14
N GLY A 21 31.10 -2.21 -12.97
CA GLY A 21 30.28 -1.82 -11.82
C GLY A 21 30.67 -0.45 -11.24
N ARG A 22 31.97 -0.11 -11.23
CA ARG A 22 32.45 1.21 -10.78
C ARG A 22 32.03 2.31 -11.75
N ASP A 23 32.19 2.09 -13.05
CA ASP A 23 31.79 3.03 -14.10
C ASP A 23 30.29 3.36 -14.03
N LEU A 24 29.44 2.37 -13.73
CA LEU A 24 28.00 2.59 -13.55
C LEU A 24 27.67 3.43 -12.32
N LEU A 25 28.46 3.34 -11.25
CA LEU A 25 28.24 4.11 -10.01
C LEU A 25 28.76 5.55 -10.13
N ASP A 26 29.80 5.76 -10.93
CA ASP A 26 30.36 7.08 -11.22
C ASP A 26 29.58 7.85 -12.30
N ALA A 27 28.69 7.18 -13.02
CA ALA A 27 27.83 7.81 -14.01
C ALA A 27 27.00 8.97 -13.40
N PRO A 28 26.85 10.09 -14.12
CA PRO A 28 26.04 11.21 -13.68
C PRO A 28 24.57 10.78 -13.57
N ILE A 29 23.87 11.35 -12.59
CA ILE A 29 22.44 11.10 -12.41
C ILE A 29 21.60 12.00 -13.32
N THR A 30 20.48 11.47 -13.80
CA THR A 30 19.50 12.26 -14.53
C THR A 30 18.56 12.98 -13.57
N GLU A 31 17.88 14.01 -14.07
CA GLU A 31 16.89 14.76 -13.31
C GLU A 31 15.73 13.85 -12.84
N GLU A 32 15.29 12.92 -13.69
CA GLU A 32 14.24 11.96 -13.35
C GLU A 32 14.67 11.03 -12.22
N GLN A 33 15.96 10.68 -12.15
CA GLN A 33 16.50 9.86 -11.06
C GLN A 33 16.50 10.63 -9.73
N ARG A 34 16.82 11.94 -9.77
CA ARG A 34 16.74 12.82 -8.59
C ARG A 34 15.29 12.98 -8.11
N GLN A 35 14.38 13.38 -8.99
CA GLN A 35 12.96 13.56 -8.66
C GLN A 35 12.28 12.28 -8.17
N ARG A 36 12.71 11.10 -8.66
CA ARG A 36 12.22 9.81 -8.17
C ARG A 36 12.68 9.56 -6.73
N SER A 37 13.91 9.93 -6.41
CA SER A 37 14.50 9.77 -5.08
C SER A 37 13.87 10.75 -4.08
N GLU A 38 13.59 11.99 -4.49
CA GLU A 38 12.86 12.97 -3.68
C GLU A 38 11.46 12.48 -3.33
N ARG A 39 10.68 12.03 -4.33
CA ARG A 39 9.34 11.46 -4.12
C ARG A 39 9.37 10.25 -3.19
N TYR A 40 10.40 9.41 -3.31
CA TYR A 40 10.57 8.27 -2.41
C TYR A 40 10.75 8.69 -0.95
N LEU A 41 11.61 9.68 -0.69
CA LEU A 41 11.85 10.20 0.66
C LEU A 41 10.60 10.88 1.24
N GLN A 42 9.87 11.65 0.43
CA GLN A 42 8.64 12.32 0.85
C GLN A 42 7.57 11.31 1.27
N ASP A 43 7.39 10.25 0.48
CA ASP A 43 6.44 9.20 0.82
C ASP A 43 6.87 8.43 2.08
N ALA A 44 8.16 8.13 2.24
CA ALA A 44 8.67 7.47 3.44
C ALA A 44 8.45 8.30 4.71
N TYR A 45 8.58 9.62 4.60
CA TYR A 45 8.25 10.57 5.65
C TYR A 45 6.75 10.59 5.96
N ALA A 46 5.90 10.67 4.93
CA ALA A 46 4.45 10.64 5.08
C ALA A 46 3.92 9.31 5.68
N GLU A 47 4.59 8.20 5.39
CA GLU A 47 4.31 6.87 5.97
C GLU A 47 4.85 6.71 7.40
N GLY A 48 5.46 7.75 8.00
CA GLY A 48 6.02 7.72 9.36
C GLY A 48 7.25 6.81 9.51
N ARG A 49 7.78 6.32 8.39
CA ARG A 49 8.95 5.43 8.39
C ARG A 49 10.24 6.21 8.59
N LEU A 50 10.25 7.48 8.20
CA LEU A 50 11.42 8.36 8.23
C LEU A 50 11.10 9.58 9.13
N SER A 51 11.98 9.92 10.07
CA SER A 51 11.77 11.07 10.96
C SER A 51 11.97 12.40 10.22
N HIS A 52 11.47 13.51 10.77
CA HIS A 52 11.61 14.83 10.15
C HIS A 52 13.09 15.23 9.97
N GLU A 53 13.90 14.99 11.00
CA GLU A 53 15.33 15.29 10.98
C GLU A 53 16.09 14.40 9.98
N GLU A 54 15.71 13.14 9.86
CA GLU A 54 16.28 12.24 8.87
C GLU A 54 15.86 12.60 7.44
N PHE A 55 14.63 13.09 7.27
CA PHE A 55 14.12 13.53 5.97
C PHE A 55 14.89 14.75 5.48
N GLY A 56 15.05 15.76 6.34
CA GLY A 56 15.83 16.95 6.04
C GLY A 56 17.28 16.62 5.65
N ARG A 57 17.97 15.75 6.41
CA ARG A 57 19.35 15.35 6.08
C ARG A 57 19.45 14.58 4.77
N ARG A 58 18.47 13.75 4.43
CA ARG A 58 18.52 12.89 3.22
C ARG A 58 18.08 13.62 1.97
N ILE A 59 17.08 14.49 2.05
CA ILE A 59 16.64 15.29 0.88
C ILE A 59 17.76 16.23 0.43
N ASP A 60 18.48 16.82 1.39
CA ASP A 60 19.64 17.66 1.13
C ASP A 60 20.76 16.90 0.40
N LYS A 61 21.03 15.65 0.79
CA LYS A 61 21.98 14.77 0.08
C LYS A 61 21.52 14.41 -1.34
N VAL A 62 20.23 14.10 -1.53
CA VAL A 62 19.66 13.79 -2.86
C VAL A 62 19.78 15.00 -3.79
N LEU A 63 19.48 16.20 -3.30
CA LEU A 63 19.54 17.43 -4.09
C LEU A 63 20.96 17.79 -4.53
N ARG A 64 21.96 17.42 -3.72
CA ARG A 64 23.38 17.67 -4.02
C ARG A 64 24.04 16.56 -4.82
N ALA A 65 23.45 15.37 -4.89
CA ALA A 65 24.02 14.23 -5.59
C ALA A 65 24.23 14.51 -7.08
N ARG A 66 25.43 14.19 -7.56
CA ARG A 66 25.83 14.29 -8.97
C ARG A 66 26.02 12.92 -9.59
N THR A 67 26.41 11.93 -8.81
CA THR A 67 26.70 10.57 -9.26
C THR A 67 25.72 9.55 -8.67
N ARG A 68 25.58 8.40 -9.35
CA ARG A 68 24.72 7.31 -8.84
C ARG A 68 25.20 6.79 -7.49
N ARG A 69 26.51 6.80 -7.24
CA ARG A 69 27.12 6.46 -5.94
C ARG A 69 26.61 7.37 -4.83
N GLU A 70 26.65 8.68 -5.02
CA GLU A 70 26.18 9.66 -4.04
C GLU A 70 24.67 9.54 -3.79
N LEU A 71 23.89 9.31 -4.86
CA LEU A 71 22.45 9.10 -4.74
C LEU A 71 22.12 7.82 -3.94
N ASN A 72 22.86 6.74 -4.17
CA ASN A 72 22.71 5.51 -3.40
C ASN A 72 23.10 5.69 -1.93
N ALA A 73 24.18 6.40 -1.64
CA ALA A 73 24.59 6.73 -0.27
C ALA A 73 23.55 7.58 0.47
N ALA A 74 22.83 8.47 -0.23
CA ALA A 74 21.73 9.25 0.35
C ALA A 74 20.56 8.36 0.82
N LEU A 75 20.37 7.20 0.18
CA LEU A 75 19.29 6.25 0.44
C LEU A 75 19.72 5.06 1.32
N GLU A 76 21.01 4.95 1.64
CA GLU A 76 21.58 3.82 2.38
C GLU A 76 21.01 3.68 3.80
N GLY A 77 20.85 2.43 4.26
CA GLY A 77 20.34 2.09 5.60
C GLY A 77 18.81 2.21 5.78
N PHE A 78 18.11 2.88 4.86
CA PHE A 78 16.64 3.03 4.90
C PHE A 78 15.89 2.11 3.91
N VAL A 79 16.62 1.58 2.93
CA VAL A 79 16.11 0.55 2.02
C VAL A 79 16.01 -0.79 2.75
N LYS A 80 14.92 -1.02 3.50
CA LYS A 80 14.46 -2.39 3.74
C LYS A 80 13.85 -2.95 2.45
N ALA A 81 14.58 -3.86 1.81
CA ALA A 81 14.16 -4.84 0.79
C ALA A 81 13.56 -4.35 -0.55
N GLY A 82 13.57 -3.04 -0.85
CA GLY A 82 13.08 -2.52 -2.14
C GLY A 82 14.15 -2.34 -3.23
N LEU A 83 15.38 -2.00 -2.84
CA LEU A 83 16.50 -1.75 -3.76
C LEU A 83 17.53 -2.89 -3.73
N ALA A 84 17.66 -3.60 -2.60
CA ALA A 84 18.47 -4.82 -2.55
C ALA A 84 17.94 -5.88 -3.54
N SER A 85 16.63 -5.93 -3.77
CA SER A 85 16.02 -6.72 -4.85
C SER A 85 16.34 -6.20 -6.26
N GLN A 86 16.69 -4.91 -6.42
CA GLN A 86 17.17 -4.38 -7.70
C GLN A 86 18.65 -4.66 -7.95
N VAL A 87 19.48 -4.75 -6.90
CA VAL A 87 20.91 -5.11 -7.03
C VAL A 87 21.10 -6.64 -7.11
N VAL A 88 20.27 -7.41 -6.42
CA VAL A 88 20.29 -8.89 -6.46
C VAL A 88 19.73 -9.44 -7.78
N GLY A 89 18.92 -8.67 -8.52
CA GLY A 89 18.47 -9.05 -9.86
C GLY A 89 19.56 -9.06 -10.94
N GLN A 90 20.78 -8.57 -10.64
CA GLN A 90 21.90 -8.55 -11.58
C GLN A 90 22.81 -9.80 -11.50
N PHE A 91 22.65 -10.62 -10.46
CA PHE A 91 23.35 -11.88 -10.29
C PHE A 91 22.37 -13.05 -10.22
N GLY A 92 22.10 -13.69 -11.36
CA GLY A 92 21.67 -15.09 -11.42
C GLY A 92 20.17 -15.40 -11.22
N ALA A 93 19.54 -15.80 -12.33
CA ALA A 93 18.48 -16.82 -12.43
C ALA A 93 17.04 -16.58 -11.93
N TYR A 94 16.64 -15.38 -11.52
CA TYR A 94 15.20 -15.06 -11.39
C TYR A 94 14.89 -13.60 -11.77
N PRO A 95 13.90 -13.33 -12.65
CA PRO A 95 13.39 -11.97 -12.80
C PRO A 95 12.60 -11.63 -11.53
N SER A 96 13.17 -10.82 -10.64
CA SER A 96 12.36 -10.07 -9.69
C SER A 96 11.49 -9.12 -10.52
N VAL A 97 10.22 -9.46 -10.75
CA VAL A 97 9.27 -8.54 -11.37
C VAL A 97 9.06 -7.39 -10.39
N VAL A 98 9.84 -6.32 -10.58
CA VAL A 98 9.65 -5.07 -9.85
C VAL A 98 8.36 -4.46 -10.38
N VAL A 99 7.23 -4.82 -9.77
CA VAL A 99 5.93 -4.24 -10.12
C VAL A 99 6.02 -2.73 -9.87
N PRO A 100 5.73 -1.87 -10.87
CA PRO A 100 5.79 -0.43 -10.71
C PRO A 100 4.97 0.01 -9.51
N ARG A 101 5.49 0.97 -8.74
CA ARG A 101 4.82 1.45 -7.52
C ARG A 101 3.40 1.98 -7.80
N GLU A 102 3.20 2.59 -8.96
CA GLU A 102 1.89 3.04 -9.43
C GLU A 102 0.91 1.88 -9.58
N VAL A 103 1.35 0.76 -10.17
CA VAL A 103 0.54 -0.46 -10.30
C VAL A 103 0.19 -1.02 -8.93
N ARG A 104 1.13 -1.02 -7.97
CA ARG A 104 0.86 -1.45 -6.59
C ARG A 104 -0.07 -0.50 -5.84
N ARG A 105 0.06 0.82 -6.01
CA ARG A 105 -0.85 1.82 -5.43
C ARG A 105 -2.25 1.65 -5.99
N ARG A 106 -2.39 1.50 -7.31
CA ARG A 106 -3.67 1.23 -7.98
C ARG A 106 -4.29 -0.08 -7.50
N ALA A 107 -3.52 -1.16 -7.41
CA ALA A 107 -3.99 -2.42 -6.85
C ALA A 107 -4.44 -2.28 -5.39
N GLY A 108 -3.71 -1.51 -4.57
CA GLY A 108 -4.11 -1.21 -3.19
C GLY A 108 -5.42 -0.43 -3.10
N ARG A 109 -5.66 0.52 -4.00
CA ARG A 109 -6.93 1.26 -4.09
C ARG A 109 -8.10 0.33 -4.42
N TRP A 110 -7.92 -0.55 -5.40
CA TRP A 110 -8.93 -1.56 -5.75
C TRP A 110 -9.15 -2.59 -4.64
N ALA A 111 -8.11 -2.99 -3.91
CA ALA A 111 -8.26 -3.85 -2.73
C ALA A 111 -9.05 -3.16 -1.61
N GLY A 112 -8.83 -1.86 -1.39
CA GLY A 112 -9.65 -1.06 -0.48
C GLY A 112 -11.11 -0.98 -0.92
N ALA A 113 -11.37 -0.72 -2.21
CA ALA A 113 -12.72 -0.71 -2.77
C ALA A 113 -13.42 -2.08 -2.64
N ALA A 114 -12.70 -3.16 -2.93
CA ALA A 114 -13.17 -4.53 -2.78
C ALA A 114 -13.54 -4.84 -1.32
N ALA A 115 -12.81 -4.32 -0.33
CA ALA A 115 -13.16 -4.49 1.07
C ALA A 115 -14.55 -3.90 1.39
N HIS A 116 -14.85 -2.67 0.93
CA HIS A 116 -16.18 -2.08 1.13
C HIS A 116 -17.27 -2.89 0.43
N TRP A 117 -17.10 -3.19 -0.86
CA TRP A 117 -18.12 -3.91 -1.62
C TRP A 117 -18.33 -5.35 -1.16
N SER A 118 -17.29 -6.01 -0.64
CA SER A 118 -17.41 -7.33 -0.04
C SER A 118 -18.43 -7.34 1.11
N GLY A 119 -18.62 -6.20 1.78
CA GLY A 119 -19.63 -6.02 2.81
C GLY A 119 -21.07 -6.27 2.35
N ALA A 120 -21.40 -6.00 1.08
CA ALA A 120 -22.74 -6.25 0.56
C ALA A 120 -23.02 -7.75 0.31
N PHE A 121 -21.99 -8.55 0.03
CA PHE A 121 -22.14 -9.95 -0.37
C PHE A 121 -21.80 -10.95 0.75
N THR A 122 -20.86 -10.57 1.60
CA THR A 122 -20.30 -11.44 2.65
C THR A 122 -20.45 -10.85 4.04
N TRP A 123 -21.15 -9.70 4.14
CA TRP A 123 -21.35 -8.96 5.37
C TRP A 123 -20.02 -8.62 6.07
N ILE A 124 -19.83 -8.97 7.33
CA ILE A 124 -18.59 -8.65 8.08
C ILE A 124 -17.40 -9.53 7.68
N VAL A 125 -17.63 -10.68 7.04
CA VAL A 125 -16.59 -11.68 6.77
C VAL A 125 -15.61 -11.20 5.70
N GLY A 126 -16.10 -10.63 4.60
CA GLY A 126 -15.25 -10.11 3.51
C GLY A 126 -14.30 -9.01 3.97
N PRO A 127 -14.81 -7.93 4.61
CA PRO A 127 -13.95 -6.88 5.15
C PRO A 127 -12.93 -7.43 6.16
N ALA A 128 -13.35 -8.35 7.04
CA ALA A 128 -12.45 -8.96 8.02
C ALA A 128 -11.35 -9.80 7.36
N ALA A 129 -11.68 -10.56 6.31
CA ALA A 129 -10.71 -11.34 5.55
C ALA A 129 -9.70 -10.41 4.85
N VAL A 130 -10.15 -9.32 4.21
CA VAL A 130 -9.24 -8.34 3.59
C VAL A 130 -8.36 -7.67 4.64
N TYR A 131 -8.91 -7.34 5.81
CA TYR A 131 -8.14 -6.77 6.93
C TYR A 131 -7.03 -7.73 7.38
N ALA A 132 -7.37 -8.99 7.66
CA ALA A 132 -6.43 -10.00 8.14
C ALA A 132 -5.34 -10.37 7.10
N LEU A 133 -5.68 -10.35 5.80
CA LEU A 133 -4.75 -10.65 4.72
C LEU A 133 -3.88 -9.46 4.29
N SER A 134 -4.23 -8.25 4.74
CA SER A 134 -3.49 -7.04 4.38
C SER A 134 -2.33 -6.78 5.34
N LYS A 135 -1.26 -6.16 4.83
CA LYS A 135 -0.13 -5.76 5.69
C LYS A 135 -0.60 -4.71 6.70
N PRO A 136 -0.21 -4.81 8.00
CA PRO A 136 -0.47 -3.77 8.98
C PRO A 136 -0.01 -2.40 8.46
N HIS A 137 -0.78 -1.37 8.76
CA HIS A 137 -0.53 0.02 8.32
C HIS A 137 -0.49 0.25 6.80
N SER A 138 -0.96 -0.70 6.00
CA SER A 138 -1.15 -0.52 4.56
C SER A 138 -2.50 0.13 4.23
N TYR A 139 -2.60 0.72 3.04
CA TYR A 139 -3.87 1.31 2.58
C TYR A 139 -5.04 0.31 2.58
N PRO A 140 -4.91 -0.92 2.01
CA PRO A 140 -5.98 -1.91 2.05
C PRO A 140 -6.37 -2.34 3.47
N HIS A 141 -5.40 -2.45 4.39
CA HIS A 141 -5.66 -2.77 5.80
C HIS A 141 -6.56 -1.72 6.46
N ARG A 142 -6.24 -0.43 6.29
CA ARG A 142 -7.07 0.65 6.83
C ARG A 142 -8.46 0.71 6.21
N GLU A 143 -8.55 0.54 4.89
CA GLU A 143 -9.84 0.54 4.19
C GLU A 143 -10.71 -0.65 4.57
N ALA A 144 -10.12 -1.81 4.83
CA ALA A 144 -10.82 -2.97 5.34
C ALA A 144 -11.34 -2.76 6.78
N ALA A 145 -10.55 -2.09 7.65
CA ALA A 145 -11.01 -1.70 8.98
C ALA A 145 -12.23 -0.77 8.92
N LYS A 146 -12.18 0.25 8.04
CA LYS A 146 -13.33 1.14 7.80
C LYS A 146 -14.53 0.38 7.24
N ALA A 147 -14.33 -0.52 6.28
CA ALA A 147 -15.42 -1.32 5.72
C ALA A 147 -16.08 -2.19 6.82
N PHE A 148 -15.29 -2.82 7.69
CA PHE A 148 -15.79 -3.61 8.81
C PHE A 148 -16.58 -2.74 9.81
N ASN A 149 -16.00 -1.62 10.26
CA ASN A 149 -16.66 -0.69 11.19
C ASN A 149 -17.98 -0.15 10.60
N THR A 150 -18.04 0.07 9.27
CA THR A 150 -19.27 0.42 8.57
C THR A 150 -20.32 -0.67 8.66
N GLN A 151 -19.95 -1.94 8.46
CA GLN A 151 -20.90 -3.05 8.54
C GLN A 151 -21.49 -3.22 9.94
N ILE A 152 -20.71 -2.97 10.98
CA ILE A 152 -21.22 -2.94 12.37
C ILE A 152 -22.21 -1.79 12.56
N ALA A 153 -21.87 -0.58 12.11
CA ALA A 153 -22.75 0.57 12.22
C ALA A 153 -24.06 0.35 11.43
N ILE A 154 -23.98 -0.20 10.21
CA ILE A 154 -25.15 -0.59 9.42
C ILE A 154 -25.99 -1.62 10.16
N ALA A 155 -25.37 -2.66 10.73
CA ALA A 155 -26.09 -3.70 11.46
C ALA A 155 -26.86 -3.14 12.67
N ILE A 156 -26.26 -2.22 13.42
CA ILE A 156 -26.91 -1.53 14.54
C ILE A 156 -28.13 -0.76 14.06
N VAL A 157 -27.99 0.07 13.03
CA VAL A 157 -29.13 0.86 12.52
C VAL A 157 -30.19 -0.05 11.89
N SER A 158 -29.80 -1.11 11.17
CA SER A 158 -30.73 -2.12 10.66
C SER A 158 -31.56 -2.74 11.78
N ALA A 159 -30.94 -3.12 12.90
CA ALA A 159 -31.66 -3.67 14.05
C ALA A 159 -32.66 -2.66 14.63
N LEU A 160 -32.29 -1.38 14.73
CA LEU A 160 -33.19 -0.31 15.17
C LEU A 160 -34.36 -0.11 14.20
N VAL A 161 -34.10 -0.08 12.89
CA VAL A 161 -35.14 0.06 11.85
C VAL A 161 -36.11 -1.11 11.90
N VAL A 162 -35.63 -2.34 12.05
CA VAL A 162 -36.50 -3.53 12.16
C VAL A 162 -37.35 -3.47 13.43
N GLY A 163 -36.74 -3.18 14.59
CA GLY A 163 -37.46 -3.08 15.86
C GLY A 163 -38.54 -2.00 15.85
N PHE A 164 -38.20 -0.81 15.33
CA PHE A 164 -39.14 0.30 15.22
C PHE A 164 -40.28 0.01 14.23
N SER A 165 -39.96 -0.61 13.10
CA SER A 165 -40.97 -1.02 12.10
C SER A 165 -41.94 -2.05 12.66
N ALA A 166 -41.45 -3.01 13.45
CA ALA A 166 -42.28 -4.01 14.10
C ALA A 166 -43.19 -3.39 15.18
N LEU A 167 -42.65 -2.49 16.01
CA LEU A 167 -43.41 -1.80 17.05
C LEU A 167 -44.56 -0.95 16.49
N LEU A 168 -44.36 -0.31 15.34
CA LEU A 168 -45.34 0.58 14.72
C LEU A 168 -46.20 -0.09 13.63
N GLY A 169 -45.98 -1.37 13.33
CA GLY A 169 -46.73 -2.07 12.28
C GLY A 169 -46.46 -1.55 10.86
N LEU A 170 -45.27 -0.99 10.60
CA LEU A 170 -44.91 -0.38 9.30
C LEU A 170 -44.54 -1.42 8.22
N GLY A 171 -44.50 -2.70 8.57
CA GLY A 171 -44.12 -3.78 7.66
C GLY A 171 -42.66 -3.68 7.22
N TRP A 172 -42.38 -4.13 5.98
CA TRP A 172 -41.01 -4.22 5.44
C TRP A 172 -40.50 -2.94 4.76
N ILE A 173 -41.38 -1.95 4.55
CA ILE A 173 -41.05 -0.73 3.78
C ILE A 173 -39.85 0.03 4.37
N PRO A 174 -39.80 0.35 5.69
CA PRO A 174 -38.68 1.11 6.23
C PRO A 174 -37.36 0.33 6.13
N PHE A 175 -37.41 -1.00 6.28
CA PHE A 175 -36.25 -1.86 6.10
C PHE A 175 -35.73 -1.84 4.66
N ALA A 176 -36.60 -1.85 3.66
CA ALA A 176 -36.19 -1.75 2.26
C ALA A 176 -35.59 -0.38 1.92
N VAL A 177 -36.19 0.71 2.40
CA VAL A 177 -35.64 2.06 2.21
C VAL A 177 -34.26 2.17 2.86
N TRP A 178 -34.13 1.71 4.10
CA TRP A 178 -32.85 1.68 4.80
C TRP A 178 -31.82 0.83 4.06
N SER A 179 -32.19 -0.36 3.57
CA SER A 179 -31.28 -1.25 2.84
C SER A 179 -30.77 -0.61 1.55
N ALA A 180 -31.63 0.12 0.82
CA ALA A 180 -31.21 0.88 -0.36
C ALA A 180 -30.20 1.99 0.00
N LEU A 181 -30.45 2.74 1.08
CA LEU A 181 -29.52 3.77 1.58
C LEU A 181 -28.18 3.15 2.02
N ALA A 182 -28.21 2.04 2.75
CA ALA A 182 -27.03 1.31 3.18
C ALA A 182 -26.19 0.83 1.98
N LEU A 183 -26.83 0.31 0.93
CA LEU A 183 -26.16 -0.08 -0.31
C LEU A 183 -25.46 1.12 -0.97
N VAL A 184 -26.12 2.28 -1.04
CA VAL A 184 -25.50 3.51 -1.57
C VAL A 184 -24.26 3.88 -0.76
N LEU A 185 -24.32 3.81 0.57
CA LEU A 185 -23.16 4.10 1.43
C LEU A 185 -21.99 3.14 1.14
N ILE A 186 -22.27 1.85 0.97
CA ILE A 186 -21.25 0.83 0.65
C ILE A 186 -20.61 1.12 -0.72
N VAL A 187 -21.41 1.42 -1.74
CA VAL A 187 -20.94 1.71 -3.09
C VAL A 187 -20.07 2.97 -3.08
N VAL A 188 -20.56 4.07 -2.50
CA VAL A 188 -19.82 5.35 -2.44
C VAL A 188 -18.52 5.22 -1.64
N SER A 189 -18.53 4.48 -0.53
CA SER A 189 -17.31 4.24 0.26
C SER A 189 -16.27 3.49 -0.55
N GLY A 190 -16.68 2.47 -1.31
CA GLY A 190 -15.79 1.72 -2.21
C GLY A 190 -15.27 2.55 -3.38
N LEU A 191 -16.10 3.41 -3.98
CA LEU A 191 -15.67 4.34 -5.03
C LEU A 191 -14.64 5.34 -4.49
N ASN A 192 -14.89 5.94 -3.32
CA ASN A 192 -13.93 6.82 -2.67
C ASN A 192 -12.60 6.10 -2.38
N ALA A 193 -12.66 4.83 -1.94
CA ALA A 193 -11.47 4.03 -1.73
C ALA A 193 -10.71 3.73 -3.04
N SER A 194 -11.41 3.52 -4.17
CA SER A 194 -10.77 3.35 -5.48
C SER A 194 -10.11 4.63 -5.99
N ASP A 195 -10.66 5.80 -5.63
CA ASP A 195 -10.08 7.12 -5.95
C ASP A 195 -8.91 7.50 -5.03
N GLY A 196 -8.71 6.77 -3.91
CA GLY A 196 -7.76 7.15 -2.88
C GLY A 196 -8.24 8.29 -1.97
N LYS A 197 -9.54 8.61 -2.00
CA LYS A 197 -10.18 9.61 -1.13
C LYS A 197 -10.52 8.99 0.22
N ASP A 198 -10.88 9.82 1.20
CA ASP A 198 -11.39 9.29 2.46
C ASP A 198 -12.74 8.59 2.24
N SER A 199 -12.77 7.31 2.56
CA SER A 199 -13.93 6.43 2.42
C SER A 199 -14.87 6.45 3.63
N ARG A 200 -14.56 7.22 4.69
CA ARG A 200 -15.45 7.36 5.84
C ARG A 200 -16.79 7.94 5.41
N ASN A 201 -17.82 7.11 5.47
CA ASN A 201 -19.19 7.54 5.23
C ASN A 201 -19.78 8.33 6.41
N VAL A 202 -20.96 8.92 6.18
CA VAL A 202 -21.67 9.72 7.18
C VAL A 202 -21.98 8.92 8.45
N LEU A 203 -22.24 7.61 8.33
CA LEU A 203 -22.60 6.78 9.47
C LEU A 203 -21.44 6.64 10.46
N GLN A 204 -20.20 6.50 9.96
CA GLN A 204 -19.01 6.49 10.82
C GLN A 204 -18.70 7.83 11.47
N ARG A 205 -19.16 8.93 10.89
CA ARG A 205 -18.99 10.27 11.47
C ARG A 205 -19.98 10.51 12.60
N VAL A 206 -21.20 9.99 12.47
CA VAL A 206 -22.26 10.11 13.48
C VAL A 206 -22.14 9.05 14.58
N LEU A 207 -21.79 7.81 14.21
CA LEU A 207 -21.56 6.68 15.10
C LEU A 207 -20.08 6.29 15.05
N PRO A 208 -19.21 6.92 15.85
CA PRO A 208 -17.76 6.70 15.83
C PRO A 208 -17.35 5.38 16.51
N ILE A 209 -18.04 4.29 16.20
CA ILE A 209 -17.74 2.94 16.69
C ILE A 209 -16.53 2.41 15.91
N ARG A 210 -15.45 2.06 16.63
CA ARG A 210 -14.21 1.52 16.04
C ARG A 210 -13.89 0.18 16.68
N VAL A 211 -14.31 -0.90 16.02
CA VAL A 211 -14.02 -2.27 16.46
C VAL A 211 -12.64 -2.69 15.98
N LEU A 212 -12.34 -2.44 14.71
CA LEU A 212 -11.01 -2.65 14.14
C LEU A 212 -10.24 -1.33 14.08
N ASP A 213 -8.94 -1.41 14.39
CA ASP A 213 -8.03 -0.27 14.29
C ASP A 213 -7.76 0.07 12.82
N GLU A 214 -7.83 1.35 12.52
CA GLU A 214 -7.72 1.91 11.18
C GLU A 214 -6.32 2.51 10.91
N LYS A 215 -5.32 2.23 11.75
CA LYS A 215 -3.94 2.73 11.60
C LYS A 215 -3.11 1.85 10.68
#